data_AF-A0A9E5R5G6-F1
#
_entry.id   AF-A0A9E5R5G6-F1
#
_cell.length_a   1.000
_cell.length_b   1.000
_cell.length_c   1.000
_cell.angle_alpha   90.00
_cell.angle_beta   90.00
_cell.angle_gamma   90.00
#
_symmetry.space_group_name_H-M   'P 1'
#
loop_
_entity.id
_entity.type
_entity.pdbx_description
1 polymer ?
#
loop_
_entity_poly.entity_id
_entity_poly.type
_entity_poly.pdbx_seq_one_letter_code
_entity_poly.pdbx_strand_id
1 'polypeptide(L)'
;MVGRTGGLNLLDSDGSPLVTNLGPEIFANTNPTDVTVAPSDNIIVATDSAGLLEFAPSGALLDRFGLPYAADGTEPFRPGEFRAPMGLVVGVDGTVYVAETNPATGFNQVQAVIFAGMATCPCRNVLPAARAWCNPCWTPPRAAATSTWGKRCRAR
;
A
#
# COMPACT_ATOMS: atom_id res chain seq x y z
N MET A 1 -0.26 26.68 -8.35
CA MET A 1 -0.79 25.35 -7.98
C MET A 1 -1.53 24.78 -9.18
N VAL A 2 -1.17 23.57 -9.59
CA VAL A 2 -1.96 22.81 -10.56
C VAL A 2 -3.03 22.03 -9.78
N GLY A 3 -4.28 22.07 -10.24
CA GLY A 3 -5.41 21.37 -9.62
C GLY A 3 -6.26 22.28 -8.72
N ARG A 4 -7.57 22.37 -8.99
CA ARG A 4 -8.54 23.17 -8.22
C ARG A 4 -9.05 22.45 -6.95
N THR A 5 -8.74 21.17 -6.79
CA THR A 5 -9.43 20.28 -5.82
C THR A 5 -8.49 19.51 -4.89
N GLY A 6 -7.17 19.68 -4.99
CA GLY A 6 -6.20 18.84 -4.26
C GLY A 6 -6.14 17.44 -4.86
N GLY A 7 -4.95 16.98 -5.23
CA GLY A 7 -4.75 15.67 -5.85
C GLY A 7 -3.30 15.48 -6.23
N LEU A 8 -2.88 14.23 -6.43
CA LEU A 8 -1.54 13.92 -6.93
C LEU A 8 -1.45 14.32 -8.40
N ASN A 9 -0.55 15.26 -8.70
CA ASN A 9 -0.28 15.71 -10.06
C ASN A 9 1.17 15.39 -10.40
N LEU A 10 1.39 14.85 -11.59
CA LEU A 10 2.72 14.69 -12.15
C LEU A 10 3.03 15.93 -12.99
N LEU A 11 4.14 16.60 -12.69
CA LEU A 11 4.60 17.77 -13.42
C LEU A 11 5.92 17.44 -14.13
N ASP A 12 6.18 18.08 -15.26
CA ASP A 12 7.51 18.09 -15.85
C ASP A 12 8.47 19.02 -15.07
N SER A 13 9.73 19.06 -15.49
CA SER A 13 10.75 19.91 -14.87
C SER A 13 10.45 21.40 -14.93
N ASP A 14 9.61 21.82 -15.89
CA ASP A 14 9.20 23.22 -16.07
C ASP A 14 7.93 23.54 -15.25
N GLY A 15 7.37 22.55 -14.54
CA GLY A 15 6.18 22.67 -13.71
C GLY A 15 4.86 22.55 -14.49
N SER A 16 4.90 22.19 -15.77
CA SER A 16 3.70 21.92 -16.57
C SER A 16 3.12 20.55 -16.21
N PRO A 17 1.80 20.40 -16.12
CA PRO A 17 1.22 19.12 -15.74
C PRO A 17 1.28 18.08 -16.86
N LEU A 18 1.88 16.94 -16.55
CA LEU A 18 1.86 15.72 -17.37
C LEU A 18 0.63 14.86 -17.05
N VAL A 19 0.29 14.74 -15.76
CA VAL A 19 -0.92 14.05 -15.28
C VAL A 19 -1.57 14.91 -14.20
N THR A 20 -2.88 15.13 -14.31
CA THR A 20 -3.65 15.80 -13.27
C THR A 20 -4.58 14.84 -12.57
N ASN A 21 -4.64 14.94 -11.24
CA ASN A 21 -5.52 14.15 -10.39
C ASN A 21 -5.36 12.63 -10.62
N LEU A 22 -4.13 12.13 -10.47
CA LEU A 22 -3.78 10.73 -10.61
C LEU A 22 -4.57 9.87 -9.62
N GLY A 23 -5.23 8.82 -10.12
CA GLY A 23 -5.99 7.86 -9.30
C GLY A 23 -7.17 8.45 -8.51
N PRO A 24 -8.06 9.27 -9.10
CA PRO A 24 -9.06 10.02 -8.34
C PRO A 24 -10.06 9.11 -7.61
N GLU A 25 -10.36 7.94 -8.17
CA GLU A 25 -11.21 6.93 -7.52
C GLU A 25 -10.52 6.25 -6.34
N ILE A 26 -9.19 6.14 -6.38
CA ILE A 26 -8.37 5.51 -5.33
C ILE A 26 -8.19 6.48 -4.16
N PHE A 27 -8.03 7.78 -4.45
CA PHE A 27 -7.85 8.83 -3.46
C PHE A 27 -9.15 9.52 -3.03
N ALA A 28 -10.32 9.10 -3.54
CA ALA A 28 -11.60 9.70 -3.20
C ALA A 28 -11.88 9.73 -1.68
N ASN A 29 -11.40 8.70 -0.97
CA ASN A 29 -11.61 8.52 0.48
C ASN A 29 -10.31 8.21 1.22
N THR A 30 -9.15 8.52 0.64
CA THR A 30 -7.85 8.22 1.26
C THR A 30 -6.95 9.45 1.15
N ASN A 31 -6.26 9.80 2.23
CA ASN A 31 -5.34 10.93 2.20
C ASN A 31 -3.91 10.41 1.96
N PRO A 32 -3.24 10.85 0.89
CA PRO A 32 -1.82 10.60 0.74
C PRO A 32 -1.04 11.34 1.83
N THR A 33 -0.16 10.65 2.51
CA THR A 33 0.65 11.17 3.61
C THR A 33 2.10 11.39 3.21
N ASP A 34 2.61 10.58 2.28
CA ASP A 34 3.97 10.70 1.73
C ASP A 34 4.06 10.05 0.34
N VAL A 35 5.10 10.40 -0.43
CA VAL A 35 5.37 9.86 -1.76
C VAL A 35 6.87 9.69 -2.00
N THR A 36 7.26 8.59 -2.63
CA THR A 36 8.63 8.34 -3.10
C THR A 36 8.63 7.73 -4.50
N VAL A 37 9.76 7.84 -5.20
CA VAL A 37 9.98 7.21 -6.51
C VAL A 37 10.99 6.08 -6.34
N ALA A 38 10.62 4.87 -6.73
CA ALA A 38 11.48 3.69 -6.69
C ALA A 38 12.52 3.71 -7.83
N PRO A 39 13.62 2.96 -7.73
CA PRO A 39 14.58 2.80 -8.83
C PRO A 39 14.00 2.25 -10.14
N SER A 40 12.78 1.69 -10.11
CA SER A 40 12.02 1.24 -11.27
C SER A 40 11.21 2.36 -11.96
N ASP A 41 11.33 3.60 -11.49
CA ASP A 41 10.48 4.76 -11.80
C ASP A 41 9.02 4.66 -11.28
N ASN A 42 8.65 3.56 -10.61
CA ASN A 42 7.34 3.46 -9.99
C ASN A 42 7.19 4.48 -8.85
N ILE A 43 5.99 5.03 -8.73
CA ILE A 43 5.62 5.99 -7.71
C ILE A 43 4.98 5.22 -6.55
N ILE A 44 5.56 5.30 -5.36
CA ILE A 44 5.01 4.71 -4.15
C ILE A 44 4.37 5.81 -3.31
N VAL A 45 3.10 5.63 -2.96
CA VAL A 45 2.32 6.59 -2.17
C VAL A 45 1.90 5.94 -0.86
N ALA A 46 2.21 6.57 0.26
CA ALA A 46 1.65 6.22 1.57
C ALA A 46 0.31 6.91 1.74
N THR A 47 -0.64 6.21 2.35
CA THR A 47 -1.98 6.73 2.62
C THR A 47 -2.40 6.40 4.05
N ASP A 48 -3.21 7.27 4.64
CA ASP A 48 -3.73 7.11 6.00
C ASP A 48 -4.67 5.91 6.19
N SER A 49 -5.20 5.34 5.10
CA SER A 49 -6.31 4.39 5.15
C SER A 49 -6.18 3.19 4.21
N ALA A 50 -5.35 3.28 3.17
CA ALA A 50 -5.10 2.17 2.23
C ALA A 50 -3.68 1.58 2.34
N GLY A 51 -2.86 2.04 3.29
CA GLY A 51 -1.47 1.63 3.41
C GLY A 51 -0.62 2.23 2.30
N LEU A 52 0.12 1.38 1.58
CA LEU A 52 1.01 1.78 0.48
C LEU A 52 0.37 1.44 -0.87
N LEU A 53 0.50 2.34 -1.83
CA LEU A 53 0.05 2.16 -3.21
C LEU A 53 1.24 2.31 -4.16
N GLU A 54 1.41 1.37 -5.09
CA GLU A 54 2.41 1.44 -6.15
C GLU A 54 1.73 1.83 -7.46
N PHE A 55 2.24 2.87 -8.12
CA PHE A 55 1.79 3.35 -9.41
C PHE A 55 2.91 3.29 -10.44
N ALA A 56 2.55 3.00 -11.68
CA ALA A 56 3.43 3.23 -12.82
C ALA A 56 3.64 4.75 -13.02
N PRO A 57 4.73 5.17 -13.68
CA PRO A 57 4.93 6.57 -14.10
C PRO A 57 3.76 7.15 -14.92
N SER A 58 3.02 6.28 -15.63
CA SER A 58 1.82 6.65 -16.40
C SER A 58 0.60 6.95 -15.52
N GLY A 59 0.67 6.71 -14.22
CA GLY A 59 -0.42 6.87 -13.25
C GLY A 59 -1.35 5.67 -13.11
N ALA A 60 -1.04 4.54 -13.75
CA ALA A 60 -1.77 3.29 -13.52
C ALA A 60 -1.41 2.70 -12.16
N LEU A 61 -2.41 2.30 -11.36
CA LEU A 61 -2.18 1.57 -10.11
C LEU A 61 -1.68 0.16 -10.45
N LEU A 62 -0.51 -0.20 -9.93
CA LEU A 62 0.15 -1.49 -10.12
C LEU A 62 -0.14 -2.45 -8.97
N ASP A 63 0.01 -1.97 -7.73
CA ASP A 63 -0.15 -2.80 -6.54
C ASP A 63 -0.55 -1.97 -5.31
N ARG A 64 -0.97 -2.67 -4.25
CA ARG A 64 -1.26 -2.11 -2.94
C ARG A 64 -0.75 -3.06 -1.87
N PHE A 65 -0.08 -2.49 -0.87
CA PHE A 65 0.38 -3.22 0.29
C PHE A 65 -0.16 -2.61 1.58
N GLY A 66 -0.68 -3.48 2.44
CA GLY A 66 -1.04 -3.15 3.80
C GLY A 66 -2.52 -3.27 4.11
N LEU A 67 -2.82 -3.31 5.41
CA LEU A 67 -4.17 -3.34 5.97
C LEU A 67 -4.27 -2.29 7.08
N PRO A 68 -5.44 -1.66 7.27
CA PRO A 68 -5.64 -0.77 8.41
C PRO A 68 -5.53 -1.58 9.72
N TYR A 69 -4.74 -1.06 10.66
CA TYR A 69 -4.65 -1.58 12.01
C TYR A 69 -6.00 -1.46 12.74
N ALA A 70 -6.29 -2.40 13.64
CA ALA A 70 -7.55 -2.42 14.38
C ALA A 70 -7.75 -1.10 15.16
N ALA A 71 -8.91 -0.48 14.97
CA ALA A 71 -9.19 0.85 15.52
C ALA A 71 -9.24 0.87 17.06
N ASP A 72 -9.57 -0.26 17.69
CA ASP A 72 -9.65 -0.43 19.15
C ASP A 72 -8.26 -0.50 19.81
N GLY A 73 -7.20 -0.77 19.04
CA GLY A 73 -5.82 -0.78 19.53
C GLY A 73 -5.53 -1.83 20.60
N THR A 74 -6.38 -2.86 20.73
CA THR A 74 -6.26 -3.85 21.80
C THR A 74 -5.32 -4.99 21.44
N GLU A 75 -5.08 -5.21 20.16
CA GLU A 75 -4.22 -6.27 19.63
C GLU A 75 -2.84 -5.71 19.22
N PRO A 76 -1.74 -6.48 19.35
CA PRO A 76 -0.45 -6.03 18.85
C PRO A 76 -0.47 -5.87 17.33
N PHE A 77 0.32 -4.93 16.81
CA PHE A 77 0.54 -4.77 15.37
C PHE A 77 0.99 -6.08 14.73
N ARG A 78 0.38 -6.40 13.59
CA ARG A 78 0.80 -7.52 12.73
C ARG A 78 1.62 -7.02 11.54
N PRO A 79 2.49 -7.86 10.97
CA PRO A 79 3.20 -7.51 9.75
C PRO A 79 2.23 -7.05 8.64
N GLY A 80 2.49 -5.88 8.07
CA GLY A 80 1.65 -5.26 7.04
C GLY A 80 0.44 -4.50 7.55
N GLU A 81 0.23 -4.35 8.87
CA GLU A 81 -0.78 -3.44 9.40
C GLU A 81 -0.24 -2.02 9.56
N PHE A 82 -1.05 -1.04 9.19
CA PHE A 82 -0.71 0.39 9.22
C PHE A 82 -1.86 1.19 9.84
N ARG A 83 -1.54 2.25 10.57
CA ARG A 83 -2.52 3.19 11.13
C ARG A 83 -2.50 4.53 10.40
N ALA A 84 -1.31 5.01 10.07
CA ALA A 84 -1.05 6.26 9.35
C ALA A 84 0.44 6.29 8.97
N PRO A 85 0.87 5.62 7.89
CA PRO A 85 2.26 5.67 7.45
C PRO A 85 2.63 7.12 7.13
N MET A 86 3.77 7.61 7.63
CA MET A 86 4.14 9.03 7.55
C MET A 86 5.46 9.31 6.82
N GLY A 87 6.35 8.33 6.74
CA GLY A 87 7.65 8.50 6.09
C GLY A 87 7.99 7.30 5.24
N LEU A 88 8.37 7.55 3.99
CA LEU A 88 8.82 6.57 3.02
C LEU A 88 10.26 6.84 2.60
N VAL A 89 11.06 5.78 2.52
CA VAL A 89 12.34 5.80 1.80
C VAL A 89 12.53 4.50 1.06
N VAL A 90 13.11 4.56 -0.13
CA VAL A 90 13.37 3.39 -0.96
C VAL A 90 14.87 3.19 -1.15
N GLY A 91 15.33 1.96 -0.92
CA GLY A 91 16.70 1.53 -1.17
C GLY A 91 16.96 1.29 -2.66
N VAL A 92 18.24 1.25 -3.03
CA VAL A 92 18.68 0.95 -4.41
C VAL A 92 18.29 -0.45 -4.88
N ASP A 93 18.00 -1.34 -3.93
CA ASP A 93 17.49 -2.70 -4.14
C ASP A 93 15.97 -2.76 -4.33
N GLY A 94 15.28 -1.62 -4.22
CA GLY A 94 13.82 -1.53 -4.29
C GLY A 94 13.11 -1.79 -2.95
N THR A 95 13.84 -1.98 -1.85
CA THR A 95 13.22 -2.13 -0.52
C THR A 95 12.65 -0.79 -0.06
N VAL A 96 11.35 -0.74 0.22
CA VAL A 96 10.65 0.40 0.78
C VAL A 96 10.62 0.28 2.30
N TYR A 97 11.23 1.24 2.98
CA TYR A 97 11.12 1.40 4.42
C TYR A 97 10.03 2.42 4.72
N VAL A 98 9.17 2.06 5.65
CA VAL A 98 8.02 2.86 6.07
C VAL A 98 8.16 3.14 7.55
N ALA A 99 8.12 4.40 7.92
CA ALA A 99 8.03 4.85 9.30
C ALA A 99 6.59 5.32 9.59
N GLU A 100 6.07 4.86 10.72
CA GLU A 100 4.80 5.32 11.26
C GLU A 100 4.99 5.68 12.72
N THR A 101 4.49 6.87 13.07
CA THR A 101 4.52 7.42 14.42
C THR A 101 3.13 7.94 14.73
N ASN A 102 2.52 7.48 15.81
CA ASN A 102 1.27 8.04 16.30
C ASN A 102 1.51 8.83 17.59
N PRO A 103 1.50 10.17 17.52
CA PRO A 103 1.76 11.00 18.69
C PRO A 103 0.69 10.86 19.79
N ALA A 104 -0.54 10.47 19.45
CA ALA A 104 -1.62 10.32 20.43
C ALA A 104 -1.49 9.02 21.26
N THR A 105 -0.88 7.98 20.70
CA THR A 105 -0.72 6.68 21.39
C THR A 105 0.74 6.38 21.76
N GLY A 106 1.71 7.15 21.24
CA GLY A 106 3.14 6.91 21.39
C GLY A 106 3.65 5.68 20.62
N PHE A 107 2.85 5.12 19.71
CA PHE A 107 3.28 3.96 18.91
C PHE A 107 4.20 4.42 17.78
N ASN A 108 5.38 3.81 17.72
CA ASN A 108 6.33 3.99 16.64
C ASN A 108 6.60 2.62 16.03
N GLN A 109 6.55 2.53 14.70
CA GLN A 109 6.93 1.34 13.98
C GLN A 109 7.69 1.69 12.71
N VAL A 110 8.59 0.78 12.33
CA VAL A 110 9.26 0.80 11.03
C VAL A 110 9.05 -0.56 10.39
N GLN A 111 8.56 -0.57 9.16
CA GLN A 111 8.37 -1.77 8.36
C GLN A 111 9.20 -1.68 7.07
N ALA A 112 9.67 -2.82 6.59
CA ALA A 112 10.35 -2.92 5.30
C ALA A 112 9.54 -3.83 4.37
N VAL A 113 9.31 -3.37 3.15
CA VAL A 113 8.45 -4.02 2.15
C VAL A 113 9.15 -3.97 0.80
N ILE A 114 9.02 -5.03 0.00
CA ILE A 114 9.45 -5.04 -1.40
C ILE A 114 8.20 -5.28 -2.25
N PHE A 115 7.95 -4.38 -3.20
CA PHE A 115 6.99 -4.64 -4.26
C PHE A 115 7.67 -5.55 -5.29
N ALA A 116 7.30 -6.83 -5.31
CA ALA A 116 7.88 -7.81 -6.22
C ALA A 116 7.35 -7.69 -7.68
N GLY A 117 6.60 -6.61 -7.97
CA GLY A 117 5.81 -6.45 -9.20
C GLY A 117 4.62 -7.40 -9.27
N MET A 118 3.87 -7.38 -10.37
CA MET A 118 2.81 -8.33 -10.69
C MET A 118 3.37 -9.75 -10.93
N ALA A 119 4.11 -10.31 -9.97
CA ALA A 119 4.28 -11.74 -9.91
C ALA A 119 2.88 -12.30 -9.68
N THR A 120 2.35 -13.01 -10.70
CA THR A 120 1.27 -13.97 -10.50
C THR A 120 1.54 -14.68 -9.18
N CYS A 121 0.64 -14.50 -8.20
CA CYS A 121 0.68 -15.06 -6.85
C CYS A 121 1.60 -16.32 -6.82
N PRO A 122 2.82 -16.27 -6.24
CA PRO A 122 3.79 -17.37 -6.37
C PRO A 122 3.34 -18.66 -5.67
N CYS A 123 2.16 -18.67 -5.06
CA CYS A 123 1.52 -19.84 -4.50
C CYS A 123 1.31 -20.99 -5.49
N ARG A 124 1.52 -20.80 -6.81
CA ARG A 124 1.28 -21.90 -7.74
C ARG A 124 2.38 -22.95 -7.82
N ASN A 125 3.66 -22.76 -7.44
CA ASN A 125 4.62 -23.88 -7.60
C ASN A 125 6.01 -23.83 -6.91
N VAL A 126 6.21 -23.20 -5.74
CA VAL A 126 7.46 -23.44 -4.98
C VAL A 126 7.21 -23.50 -3.47
N LEU A 127 7.34 -24.70 -2.89
CA LEU A 127 7.96 -24.87 -1.58
C LEU A 127 8.93 -26.06 -1.66
N PRO A 128 10.12 -25.94 -1.06
CA PRO A 128 10.29 -26.64 0.19
C PRO A 128 10.67 -25.68 1.34
N ALA A 129 9.93 -25.84 2.43
CA ALA A 129 10.27 -25.55 3.83
C ALA A 129 11.12 -24.30 4.15
N ALA A 130 10.45 -23.15 4.30
CA ALA A 130 10.59 -22.26 5.47
C ALA A 130 9.66 -21.04 5.34
N ARG A 131 8.72 -20.88 6.29
CA ARG A 131 8.06 -19.62 6.68
C ARG A 131 7.65 -18.67 5.52
N ALA A 132 6.76 -19.10 4.65
CA ALA A 132 6.09 -18.20 3.72
C ALA A 132 4.91 -17.49 4.42
N TRP A 133 5.06 -16.19 4.68
CA TRP A 133 3.97 -15.29 5.06
C TRP A 133 3.28 -14.84 3.77
N CYS A 134 2.34 -15.63 3.25
CA CYS A 134 1.49 -15.20 2.15
C CYS A 134 0.21 -14.56 2.72
N ASN A 135 0.14 -13.23 2.74
CA ASN A 135 -1.13 -12.51 2.85
C ASN A 135 -1.81 -12.41 1.46
N PRO A 136 -3.15 -12.32 1.40
CA PRO A 136 -3.91 -12.79 0.25
C PRO A 136 -3.88 -11.82 -0.94
N CYS A 137 -3.65 -12.37 -2.13
CA CYS A 137 -3.99 -11.74 -3.41
C CYS A 137 -5.48 -11.31 -3.36
N TRP A 138 -5.74 -10.00 -3.45
CA TRP A 138 -7.09 -9.46 -3.48
C TRP A 138 -7.82 -9.92 -4.75
N THR A 139 -9.04 -10.44 -4.59
CA THR A 139 -10.00 -10.55 -5.70
C THR A 139 -10.88 -9.31 -5.68
N PRO A 140 -11.12 -8.63 -6.81
CA PRO A 140 -12.06 -7.52 -6.84
C PRO A 140 -13.44 -8.01 -6.38
N PRO A 141 -14.19 -7.21 -5.60
CA PRO A 141 -15.55 -7.57 -5.24
C PRO A 141 -16.37 -7.66 -6.53
N ARG A 142 -16.78 -8.87 -6.89
CA ARG A 142 -17.94 -9.04 -7.77
C ARG A 142 -19.13 -8.41 -7.06
N ALA A 143 -19.90 -7.62 -7.81
CA ALA A 143 -21.13 -7.03 -7.36
C ALA A 143 -21.99 -8.03 -6.55
N ALA A 144 -22.42 -7.57 -5.37
CA ALA A 144 -23.50 -8.08 -4.52
C ALA A 144 -23.57 -9.59 -4.21
N ALA A 145 -23.30 -9.95 -2.95
CA ALA A 145 -24.21 -10.79 -2.13
C ALA A 145 -23.66 -10.97 -0.69
N THR A 146 -24.39 -10.38 0.27
CA THR A 146 -24.67 -10.86 1.64
C THR A 146 -23.66 -11.77 2.37
N SER A 147 -23.08 -11.21 3.42
CA SER A 147 -22.86 -11.79 4.77
C SER A 147 -22.71 -13.31 4.91
N THR A 148 -21.54 -13.79 5.33
CA THR A 148 -21.32 -14.49 6.62
C THR A 148 -19.84 -14.86 6.76
N TRP A 149 -19.19 -14.38 7.83
CA TRP A 149 -17.84 -14.79 8.19
C TRP A 149 -17.91 -16.09 9.02
N GLY A 150 -17.38 -17.20 8.48
CA GLY A 150 -17.53 -18.53 9.07
C GLY A 150 -16.40 -19.51 8.80
N LYS A 151 -15.40 -19.50 9.70
CA LYS A 151 -14.66 -20.63 10.31
C LYS A 151 -13.99 -21.76 9.48
N ARG A 152 -12.71 -21.96 9.83
CA ARG A 152 -11.88 -23.19 10.00
C ARG A 152 -11.04 -23.71 8.82
N CYS A 153 -9.72 -23.57 8.94
CA CYS A 153 -8.75 -24.54 8.42
C CYS A 153 -8.44 -25.59 9.51
N ARG A 154 -8.59 -26.88 9.21
CA ARG A 154 -7.92 -27.99 9.92
C ARG A 154 -6.75 -28.46 9.06
N ALA A 155 -5.58 -28.58 9.66
CA ALA A 155 -4.47 -29.33 9.08
C ALA A 155 -4.73 -30.85 9.20
N ARG A 156 -4.35 -31.61 8.18
CA ARG A 156 -3.99 -33.03 8.29
C ARG A 156 -2.47 -33.12 8.26
#